data_AF-A0A6G2BCB8-F1
#
_entry.id   AF-A0A6G2BCB8-F1
#
_cell.length_a   1.000
_cell.length_b   1.000
_cell.length_c   1.000
_cell.angle_alpha   90.00
_cell.angle_beta   90.00
_cell.angle_gamma   90.00
#
_symmetry.space_group_name_H-M   'P 1'
#
loop_
_entity.id
_entity.type
_entity.pdbx_description
1 polymer ?
#
loop_
_entity_poly.entity_id
_entity_poly.type
_entity_poly.pdbx_seq_one_letter_code
_entity_poly.pdbx_strand_id
1 'polypeptide(L)'
;MREGTRASGTRASGTSASDPGPSVVVVTGVMASGKSTVAQLRLRYRLSASTADAYAEAGRTAVVQDVLLGEEPARYTTLVHTRPLYVVVLAPGPDAVAAREAGRAKKGYGAWTVREPDRSLREETPRLGLWLDTSDRTPGETVDAILAALPAARVR
;
A
#
# COMPACT_ATOMS: atom_id res chain seq x y z
N MET A 1 68.26 -10.73 31.53
CA MET A 1 68.80 -10.25 30.23
C MET A 1 67.84 -10.72 29.14
N ARG A 2 67.43 -9.80 28.25
CA ARG A 2 66.61 -9.95 27.02
C ARG A 2 65.09 -9.79 27.10
N GLU A 3 64.68 -8.53 26.90
CA GLU A 3 63.69 -7.97 25.95
C GLU A 3 62.89 -8.85 24.98
N GLY A 4 61.67 -8.38 24.66
CA GLY A 4 60.92 -8.66 23.41
C GLY A 4 59.40 -8.71 23.61
N THR A 5 58.66 -7.60 23.66
CA THR A 5 58.04 -6.84 22.53
C THR A 5 56.71 -7.40 21.97
N ARG A 6 55.66 -6.55 22.08
CA ARG A 6 54.37 -6.46 21.34
C ARG A 6 53.28 -7.52 21.65
N ALA A 7 51.98 -7.19 21.61
CA ALA A 7 51.30 -6.12 20.90
C ALA A 7 50.12 -5.53 21.69
N SER A 8 50.07 -4.20 21.73
CA SER A 8 48.86 -3.41 21.95
C SER A 8 47.87 -3.74 20.83
N GLY A 9 46.80 -4.47 21.17
CA GLY A 9 45.65 -4.66 20.31
C GLY A 9 44.88 -3.35 20.21
N THR A 10 45.22 -2.55 19.19
CA THR A 10 44.38 -1.44 18.73
C THR A 10 43.04 -2.03 18.31
N ARG A 11 41.97 -1.78 19.09
CA ARG A 11 40.61 -2.00 18.61
C ARG A 11 40.44 -1.16 17.36
N ALA A 12 40.24 -1.80 16.22
CA ALA A 12 39.68 -1.15 15.06
C ALA A 12 38.34 -0.55 15.49
N SER A 13 38.30 0.78 15.61
CA SER A 13 37.09 1.55 15.78
C SER A 13 36.23 1.31 14.54
N GLY A 14 35.33 0.33 14.63
CA GLY A 14 34.26 0.16 13.67
C GLY A 14 33.49 1.48 13.61
N THR A 15 33.41 2.06 12.42
CA THR A 15 32.65 3.28 12.16
C THR A 15 31.21 3.04 12.57
N SER A 16 30.84 3.50 13.77
CA SER A 16 29.44 3.59 14.18
C SER A 16 28.80 4.66 13.30
N ALA A 17 27.94 4.25 12.37
CA ALA A 17 27.07 5.20 11.69
C ALA A 17 26.27 5.93 12.77
N SER A 18 26.46 7.24 12.88
CA SER A 18 25.71 8.09 13.82
C SER A 18 24.24 8.16 13.42
N ASP A 19 23.34 8.06 14.40
CA ASP A 19 21.91 8.33 14.23
C ASP A 19 21.71 9.79 13.74
N PRO A 20 21.08 10.02 12.57
CA PRO A 20 20.98 11.36 12.00
C PRO A 20 19.97 12.28 12.72
N GLY A 21 19.28 11.81 13.76
CA GLY A 21 18.16 12.54 14.36
C GLY A 21 16.98 12.69 13.37
N PRO A 22 15.98 13.55 13.66
CA PRO A 22 14.85 13.77 12.77
C PRO A 22 15.32 14.29 11.40
N SER A 23 15.36 13.41 10.42
CA SER A 23 15.90 13.67 9.09
C SER A 23 15.12 12.89 8.04
N VAL A 24 15.05 13.43 6.83
CA VAL A 24 14.39 12.77 5.69
C VAL A 24 15.49 12.17 4.80
N VAL A 25 15.55 10.84 4.75
CA VAL A 25 16.45 10.11 3.85
C VAL A 25 15.65 9.62 2.66
N VAL A 26 16.01 10.09 1.46
CA VAL A 26 15.37 9.67 0.20
C VAL A 26 16.11 8.47 -0.38
N VAL A 27 15.48 7.30 -0.34
CA VAL A 27 16.00 6.08 -0.98
C VAL A 27 15.20 5.82 -2.26
N THR A 28 15.87 5.84 -3.41
CA THR A 28 15.24 5.67 -4.73
C THR A 28 15.90 4.54 -5.53
N GLY A 29 15.20 4.01 -6.53
CA GLY A 29 15.68 2.95 -7.42
C GLY A 29 14.54 2.17 -8.08
N VAL A 30 14.86 1.24 -8.96
CA VAL A 30 13.87 0.41 -9.67
C VAL A 30 13.02 -0.44 -8.72
N MET A 31 11.84 -0.89 -9.19
CA MET A 31 10.98 -1.83 -8.46
C MET A 31 11.79 -3.09 -8.09
N ALA A 32 11.47 -3.72 -6.95
CA ALA A 32 12.16 -4.90 -6.42
C ALA A 32 13.65 -4.71 -6.02
N SER A 33 14.17 -3.48 -5.95
CA SER A 33 15.55 -3.24 -5.47
C SER A 33 15.72 -3.29 -3.94
N GLY A 34 14.81 -3.96 -3.21
CA GLY A 34 14.89 -4.14 -1.74
C GLY A 34 14.50 -2.92 -0.88
N LYS A 35 13.89 -1.88 -1.45
CA LYS A 35 13.52 -0.63 -0.72
C LYS A 35 12.23 -0.72 0.11
N SER A 36 11.56 -1.88 0.17
CA SER A 36 10.23 -2.02 0.79
C SER A 36 10.20 -3.17 1.77
N THR A 37 9.79 -2.89 3.01
CA THR A 37 9.47 -3.88 4.04
C THR A 37 7.98 -3.83 4.40
N VAL A 38 7.44 -4.91 4.99
CA VAL A 38 6.06 -4.93 5.51
C VAL A 38 5.82 -3.82 6.55
N ALA A 39 6.84 -3.48 7.35
CA ALA A 39 6.75 -2.39 8.31
C ALA A 39 6.58 -1.03 7.62
N GLN A 40 7.32 -0.77 6.54
CA GLN A 40 7.18 0.46 5.75
C GLN A 40 5.82 0.53 5.05
N LEU A 41 5.31 -0.59 4.53
CA LEU A 41 3.97 -0.68 3.96
C LEU A 41 2.89 -0.33 5.00
N ARG A 42 2.94 -0.95 6.18
CA ARG A 42 1.98 -0.67 7.27
C ARG A 42 2.11 0.75 7.82
N LEU A 43 3.31 1.33 7.81
CA LEU A 43 3.50 2.74 8.11
C LEU A 43 2.77 3.62 7.08
N ARG A 44 2.90 3.32 5.79
CA ARG A 44 2.15 4.03 4.73
C ARG A 44 0.65 3.95 4.97
N TYR A 45 0.12 2.78 5.32
CA TYR A 45 -1.31 2.63 5.63
C TYR A 45 -1.75 3.52 6.78
N ARG A 46 -1.04 3.52 7.92
CA ARG A 46 -1.34 4.40 9.06
C ARG A 46 -1.30 5.88 8.69
N LEU A 47 -0.28 6.32 7.96
CA LEU A 47 -0.15 7.71 7.54
C LEU A 47 -1.26 8.12 6.57
N SER A 48 -1.62 7.26 5.62
CA SER A 48 -2.71 7.54 4.69
C SER A 48 -4.08 7.60 5.38
N ALA A 49 -4.34 6.72 6.35
CA ALA A 49 -5.58 6.75 7.13
C ALA A 49 -5.69 8.04 7.97
N SER A 50 -4.60 8.41 8.66
CA SER A 50 -4.53 9.67 9.41
C SER A 50 -4.70 10.91 8.51
N THR A 51 -4.14 10.87 7.30
CA THR A 51 -4.34 11.93 6.30
C THR A 51 -5.80 12.03 5.88
N ALA A 52 -6.45 10.88 5.63
CA ALA A 52 -7.86 10.83 5.26
C ALA A 52 -8.77 11.38 6.38
N ASP A 53 -8.47 11.03 7.63
CA ASP A 53 -9.18 11.58 8.79
C ASP A 53 -9.00 13.10 8.88
N ALA A 54 -7.80 13.64 8.69
CA ALA A 54 -7.55 15.08 8.69
C ALA A 54 -8.32 15.83 7.58
N TYR A 55 -8.45 15.24 6.39
CA TYR A 55 -9.29 15.81 5.32
C TYR A 55 -10.76 15.86 5.73
N ALA A 56 -11.27 14.78 6.35
CA ALA A 56 -12.66 14.71 6.81
C ALA A 56 -12.95 15.68 7.95
N GLU A 57 -12.04 15.81 8.92
CA GLU A 57 -12.10 16.83 9.97
C GLU A 57 -12.15 18.25 9.39
N ALA A 58 -11.45 18.48 8.28
CA ALA A 58 -11.50 19.74 7.54
C ALA A 58 -12.73 19.87 6.61
N GLY A 59 -13.75 19.02 6.75
CA GLY A 59 -15.02 19.07 6.02
C GLY A 59 -14.96 18.57 4.57
N ARG A 60 -13.95 17.79 4.19
CA ARG A 60 -13.77 17.26 2.83
C ARG A 60 -13.89 15.73 2.82
N THR A 61 -14.60 15.17 1.85
CA THR A 61 -14.60 13.72 1.64
C THR A 61 -13.23 13.28 1.12
N ALA A 62 -12.53 12.46 1.90
CA ALA A 62 -11.28 11.84 1.47
C ALA A 62 -11.56 10.53 0.70
N VAL A 63 -10.85 10.33 -0.41
CA VAL A 63 -10.81 9.06 -1.14
C VAL A 63 -9.40 8.53 -1.07
N VAL A 64 -9.21 7.36 -0.44
CA VAL A 64 -7.92 6.67 -0.40
C VAL A 64 -7.93 5.51 -1.38
N GLN A 65 -6.94 5.49 -2.27
CA GLN A 65 -6.75 4.43 -3.26
C GLN A 65 -5.42 3.74 -3.03
N ASP A 66 -5.46 2.44 -2.74
CA ASP A 66 -4.29 1.58 -2.58
C ASP A 66 -4.64 0.13 -2.97
N VAL A 67 -3.64 -0.72 -3.17
CA VAL A 67 -3.82 -2.16 -3.41
C VAL A 67 -3.81 -2.87 -2.05
N LEU A 68 -4.99 -2.99 -1.45
CA LEU A 68 -5.20 -3.69 -0.19
C LEU A 68 -5.74 -5.10 -0.50
N LEU A 69 -4.96 -6.13 -0.22
CA LEU A 69 -5.30 -7.53 -0.47
C LEU A 69 -5.16 -8.37 0.81
N GLY A 70 -5.81 -9.53 0.85
CA GLY A 70 -5.85 -10.41 2.01
C GLY A 70 -6.53 -9.73 3.20
N GLU A 71 -5.89 -9.81 4.37
CA GLU A 71 -6.40 -9.21 5.61
C GLU A 71 -6.25 -7.68 5.68
N GLU A 72 -5.50 -7.07 4.75
CA GLU A 72 -5.13 -5.66 4.85
C GLU A 72 -6.33 -4.68 4.72
N PRO A 73 -7.39 -4.90 3.91
CA PRO A 73 -8.58 -4.04 3.94
C PRO A 73 -9.26 -4.01 5.32
N ALA A 74 -9.42 -5.17 5.95
CA ALA A 74 -10.02 -5.25 7.29
C ALA A 74 -9.16 -4.47 8.30
N ARG A 75 -7.84 -4.65 8.29
CA ARG A 75 -6.90 -3.89 9.12
C ARG A 75 -6.92 -2.40 8.82
N TYR A 76 -6.92 -2.03 7.54
CA TYR A 76 -6.90 -0.63 7.13
C TYR A 76 -8.13 0.10 7.66
N THR A 77 -9.31 -0.51 7.57
CA THR A 77 -10.52 0.13 8.07
C THR A 77 -10.40 0.44 9.56
N THR A 78 -9.72 -0.37 10.39
CA THR A 78 -9.59 -0.09 11.84
C THR A 78 -8.69 1.13 12.14
N LEU A 79 -7.86 1.53 11.18
CA LEU A 79 -7.01 2.72 11.29
C LEU A 79 -7.76 4.03 11.02
N VAL A 80 -8.92 3.98 10.35
CA VAL A 80 -9.71 5.17 10.00
C VAL A 80 -10.74 5.44 11.11
N HIS A 81 -10.70 6.66 11.66
CA HIS A 81 -11.60 7.09 12.73
C HIS A 81 -12.89 7.73 12.20
N THR A 82 -12.82 8.44 11.08
CA THR A 82 -13.94 9.15 10.44
C THR A 82 -15.12 8.23 10.14
N ARG A 83 -16.34 8.74 10.36
CA ARG A 83 -17.60 8.06 10.01
C ARG A 83 -18.54 8.98 9.24
N PRO A 84 -19.38 8.44 8.33
CA PRO A 84 -19.42 7.03 7.90
C PRO A 84 -18.17 6.60 7.12
N LEU A 85 -17.81 5.30 7.20
CA LEU A 85 -16.71 4.72 6.45
C LEU A 85 -17.24 3.77 5.37
N TYR A 86 -16.80 3.97 4.13
CA TYR A 86 -17.19 3.17 2.98
C TYR A 86 -15.99 2.41 2.42
N VAL A 87 -16.21 1.16 2.02
CA VAL A 87 -15.24 0.32 1.32
C VAL A 87 -15.83 -0.07 -0.03
N VAL A 88 -15.09 0.25 -1.10
CA VAL A 88 -15.40 -0.17 -2.46
C VAL A 88 -14.22 -0.98 -2.99
N VAL A 89 -14.51 -2.20 -3.44
CA VAL A 89 -13.54 -3.11 -4.05
C VAL A 89 -13.85 -3.21 -5.54
N LEU A 90 -12.93 -2.72 -6.37
CA LEU A 90 -13.00 -2.91 -7.81
C LEU A 90 -12.34 -4.25 -8.14
N ALA A 91 -13.15 -5.19 -8.65
CA ALA A 91 -12.76 -6.58 -8.90
C ALA A 91 -12.92 -6.96 -10.39
N PRO A 92 -12.25 -6.25 -11.33
CA PRO A 92 -12.24 -6.65 -12.74
C PRO A 92 -11.61 -8.04 -12.90
N GLY A 93 -11.98 -8.74 -13.96
CA GLY A 93 -11.35 -9.99 -14.36
C GLY A 93 -9.87 -9.77 -14.78
N PRO A 94 -9.02 -10.80 -14.63
CA PRO A 94 -7.59 -10.69 -14.93
C PRO A 94 -7.31 -10.34 -16.39
N ASP A 95 -8.14 -10.79 -17.34
CA ASP A 95 -7.97 -10.48 -18.76
C ASP A 95 -8.26 -9.00 -19.06
N ALA A 96 -9.28 -8.42 -18.42
CA ALA A 96 -9.59 -7.00 -18.54
C ALA A 96 -8.45 -6.13 -17.97
N VAL A 97 -7.86 -6.54 -16.83
CA VAL A 97 -6.69 -5.87 -16.26
C VAL A 97 -5.48 -5.99 -17.19
N ALA A 98 -5.20 -7.18 -17.73
CA ALA A 98 -4.09 -7.40 -18.66
C ALA A 98 -4.22 -6.54 -19.93
N ALA A 99 -5.42 -6.44 -20.51
CA ALA A 99 -5.69 -5.58 -21.66
C ALA A 99 -5.44 -4.09 -21.35
N ARG A 100 -5.87 -3.61 -20.17
CA ARG A 100 -5.63 -2.23 -19.72
C ARG A 100 -4.16 -1.93 -19.51
N GLU A 101 -3.42 -2.87 -18.90
CA GLU A 101 -1.99 -2.73 -18.65
C GLU A 101 -1.17 -2.73 -19.94
N ALA A 102 -1.57 -3.51 -20.95
CA ALA A 102 -0.94 -3.51 -22.27
C ALA A 102 -1.03 -2.13 -22.96
N GLY A 103 -2.11 -1.38 -22.73
CA GLY A 103 -2.28 -0.02 -23.23
C GLY A 103 -1.57 1.07 -22.43
N ARG A 104 -0.90 0.72 -21.32
CA ARG A 104 -0.32 1.70 -20.39
C ARG A 104 1.13 2.02 -20.73
N ALA A 105 1.45 3.32 -20.80
CA ALA A 105 2.83 3.80 -21.02
C ALA A 105 3.80 3.42 -19.88
N LYS A 106 3.29 3.05 -18.70
CA LYS A 106 4.05 2.57 -17.53
C LYS A 106 3.51 1.23 -17.08
N LYS A 107 4.33 0.18 -17.09
CA LYS A 107 3.96 -1.16 -16.59
C LYS A 107 3.68 -1.09 -15.08
N GLY A 108 2.45 -1.39 -14.68
CA GLY A 108 2.02 -1.43 -13.27
C GLY A 108 2.41 -2.73 -12.57
N TYR A 109 2.44 -3.83 -13.30
CA TYR A 109 2.91 -5.14 -12.83
C TYR A 109 4.28 -5.41 -13.48
N GLY A 110 5.35 -5.34 -12.69
CA GLY A 110 6.71 -5.63 -13.16
C GLY A 110 6.90 -7.12 -13.44
N ALA A 111 7.45 -7.85 -12.46
CA ALA A 111 7.63 -9.31 -12.52
C ALA A 111 6.38 -10.11 -12.10
N TRP A 112 5.31 -9.44 -11.69
CA TRP A 112 4.08 -10.07 -11.21
C TRP A 112 3.15 -10.37 -12.38
N THR A 113 2.55 -11.56 -12.38
CA THR A 113 1.43 -11.83 -13.28
C THR A 113 0.17 -11.24 -12.68
N VAL A 114 -0.71 -10.67 -13.50
CA VAL A 114 -2.03 -10.13 -13.09
C VAL A 114 -2.86 -11.17 -12.29
N ARG A 115 -2.55 -12.46 -12.46
CA ARG A 115 -3.25 -13.58 -11.83
C ARG A 115 -2.97 -13.73 -10.34
N GLU A 116 -1.78 -13.38 -9.85
CA GLU A 116 -1.47 -13.52 -8.42
C GLU A 116 -2.25 -12.51 -7.56
N PRO A 117 -2.32 -11.22 -7.90
CA PRO A 117 -3.20 -10.27 -7.22
C PRO A 117 -4.68 -10.61 -7.33
N ASP A 118 -5.14 -11.12 -8.49
CA ASP A 118 -6.54 -11.53 -8.67
C ASP A 118 -6.90 -12.72 -7.76
N ARG A 119 -6.00 -13.70 -7.62
CA ARG A 119 -6.20 -14.79 -6.67
C ARG A 119 -6.32 -14.28 -5.23
N SER A 120 -5.34 -13.48 -4.76
CA SER A 120 -5.38 -12.94 -3.40
C SER A 120 -6.63 -12.06 -3.17
N LEU A 121 -7.06 -11.32 -4.19
CA LEU A 121 -8.31 -10.57 -4.14
C LEU A 121 -9.52 -11.49 -3.95
N ARG A 122 -9.63 -12.57 -4.72
CA ARG A 122 -10.84 -13.42 -4.73
C ARG A 122 -10.88 -14.45 -3.60
N GLU A 123 -9.74 -15.01 -3.24
CA GLU A 123 -9.62 -16.16 -2.34
C GLU A 123 -9.24 -15.75 -0.90
N GLU A 124 -8.46 -14.70 -0.73
CA GLU A 124 -7.88 -14.34 0.57
C GLU A 124 -8.50 -13.07 1.18
N THR A 125 -9.10 -12.20 0.35
CA THR A 125 -9.59 -10.90 0.81
C THR A 125 -11.02 -11.00 1.34
N PRO A 126 -11.30 -10.66 2.61
CA PRO A 126 -12.65 -10.66 3.15
C PRO A 126 -13.60 -9.74 2.36
N ARG A 127 -14.84 -10.20 2.16
CA ARG A 127 -15.88 -9.43 1.45
C ARG A 127 -16.40 -8.28 2.31
N LEU A 128 -15.68 -7.17 2.30
CA LEU A 128 -16.07 -5.92 2.98
C LEU A 128 -16.66 -4.92 1.99
N GLY A 129 -17.77 -4.27 2.39
CA GLY A 129 -18.41 -3.20 1.63
C GLY A 129 -18.90 -3.64 0.24
N LEU A 130 -18.80 -2.73 -0.73
CA LEU A 130 -19.32 -2.91 -2.08
C LEU A 130 -18.24 -3.51 -2.99
N TRP A 131 -18.54 -4.63 -3.63
CA TRP A 131 -17.68 -5.25 -4.63
C TRP A 131 -18.26 -5.03 -6.02
N LEU A 132 -17.48 -4.43 -6.91
CA LEU A 132 -17.89 -4.14 -8.28
C LEU A 132 -16.97 -4.85 -9.26
N ASP A 133 -17.54 -5.74 -10.08
CA ASP A 133 -16.87 -6.12 -11.32
C ASP A 133 -16.78 -4.89 -12.21
N THR A 134 -15.57 -4.52 -12.62
CA THR A 134 -15.35 -3.37 -13.50
C THR A 134 -14.73 -3.78 -14.82
N SER A 135 -14.81 -5.05 -15.21
CA SER A 135 -14.20 -5.58 -16.44
C SER A 135 -14.59 -4.78 -17.68
N ASP A 136 -15.88 -4.50 -17.83
CA ASP A 136 -16.45 -3.82 -19.01
C ASP A 136 -16.90 -2.38 -18.72
N ARG A 137 -16.51 -1.82 -17.57
CA ARG A 137 -16.89 -0.46 -17.17
C ARG A 137 -15.81 0.54 -17.47
N THR A 138 -16.22 1.71 -17.95
CA THR A 138 -15.40 2.92 -17.97
C THR A 138 -15.24 3.50 -16.55
N PRO A 139 -14.29 4.42 -16.33
CA PRO A 139 -14.17 5.12 -15.06
C PRO A 139 -15.45 5.89 -14.67
N GLY A 140 -16.10 6.55 -15.63
CA GLY A 140 -17.34 7.29 -15.38
C GLY A 140 -18.48 6.39 -14.93
N GLU A 141 -18.75 5.31 -15.67
CA GLU A 141 -19.76 4.32 -15.29
C GLU A 141 -19.45 3.65 -13.95
N THR A 142 -18.16 3.48 -13.62
CA THR A 142 -17.74 2.95 -12.33
C THR A 142 -18.08 3.94 -11.21
N VAL A 143 -17.82 5.23 -11.39
CA VAL A 143 -18.20 6.27 -10.43
C VAL A 143 -19.71 6.31 -10.23
N ASP A 144 -20.48 6.28 -11.32
CA ASP A 144 -21.95 6.28 -11.25
C ASP A 144 -22.47 5.06 -10.49
N ALA A 145 -21.91 3.87 -10.76
CA ALA A 145 -22.26 2.65 -10.05
C ALA A 145 -21.92 2.72 -8.55
N ILE A 146 -20.79 3.32 -8.18
CA ILE A 146 -20.41 3.54 -6.77
C ILE A 146 -21.40 4.47 -6.09
N LEU A 147 -21.71 5.61 -6.71
CA LEU A 147 -22.63 6.60 -6.14
C LEU A 147 -24.05 6.03 -5.97
N ALA A 148 -24.53 5.28 -6.96
CA ALA A 148 -25.84 4.64 -6.92
C ALA A 148 -25.95 3.56 -5.82
N ALA A 149 -24.85 2.87 -5.50
CA ALA A 149 -24.82 1.78 -4.53
C ALA A 149 -24.05 2.12 -3.23
N LEU A 150 -23.77 3.40 -2.97
CA LEU A 150 -22.93 3.84 -1.85
C LEU A 150 -23.40 3.34 -0.47
N PRO A 151 -24.72 3.23 -0.16
CA PRO A 151 -25.16 2.66 1.10
C PRO A 151 -24.65 1.23 1.35
N ALA A 152 -24.55 0.40 0.30
CA ALA A 152 -24.04 -0.97 0.40
C ALA A 152 -22.52 -1.01 0.64
N ALA A 153 -21.81 0.08 0.35
CA ALA A 153 -20.38 0.20 0.61
C ALA A 153 -20.07 0.50 2.09
N ARG A 154 -21.07 0.86 2.91
CA ARG A 154 -20.84 1.29 4.29
C ARG A 154 -20.40 0.13 5.17
N VAL A 155 -19.28 0.29 5.86
CA VAL A 155 -18.76 -0.71 6.81
C VAL A 155 -18.83 -0.24 8.26
N ARG A 156 -18.93 1.08 8.52
CA ARG A 156 -19.15 1.69 9.84
C ARG A 156 -19.86 3.04 9.72
#